data_AF-A0A248ZZH4-F1
#
_entry.id   AF-A0A248ZZH4-F1
#
_cell.length_a   1.000
_cell.length_b   1.000
_cell.length_c   1.000
_cell.angle_alpha   90.00
_cell.angle_beta   90.00
_cell.angle_gamma   90.00
#
_symmetry.space_group_name_H-M   'P 1'
#
loop_
_entity.id
_entity.type
_entity.pdbx_description
1 polymer ?
#
loop_
_entity_poly.entity_id
_entity_poly.type
_entity_poly.pdbx_seq_one_letter_code
_entity_poly.pdbx_strand_id
1 'polypeptide(L)'
;MNLTKAESNLNAKITEEKKARVDADKVNADKLTDITSRVANAESTITNFQSTKANKSEVASLAQSSLQAVWKADAKSAVDSLSIGARNLLIDSTYNQHINYNTKMSSITRTVYRGNMLIRLGMLGGAGVAGIVQAPAAQVSNIRQGQEYTLSLNVQGTAGIQKTGLNYVFLMRADGANQRLATIPVIASLLNRPKIALGKMPV
;
A
#
# COMPACT_ATOMS: atom_id res chain seq x y z
N MET A 1 -58.83 -61.74 66.90
CA MET A 1 -57.62 -61.25 66.19
C MET A 1 -56.45 -61.28 67.15
N ASN A 2 -55.27 -61.74 66.71
CA ASN A 2 -54.09 -61.85 67.57
C ASN A 2 -53.26 -60.56 67.45
N LEU A 3 -53.40 -59.65 68.42
CA LEU A 3 -52.85 -58.28 68.41
C LEU A 3 -51.33 -58.23 68.20
N THR A 4 -50.59 -59.16 68.80
CA THR A 4 -49.14 -59.32 68.64
C THR A 4 -48.71 -59.59 67.20
N LYS A 5 -49.54 -60.28 66.40
CA LYS A 5 -49.26 -60.56 64.99
C LYS A 5 -49.49 -59.32 64.11
N ALA A 6 -50.43 -58.46 64.49
CA ALA A 6 -50.68 -57.18 63.80
C ALA A 6 -49.56 -56.17 64.08
N GLU A 7 -49.10 -56.09 65.33
CA GLU A 7 -48.00 -55.22 65.74
C GLU A 7 -46.67 -55.60 65.08
N SER A 8 -46.35 -56.90 65.02
CA SER A 8 -45.18 -57.42 64.30
C SER A 8 -45.21 -57.08 62.81
N ASN A 9 -46.36 -57.25 62.14
CA ASN A 9 -46.53 -56.87 60.73
C ASN A 9 -46.37 -55.37 60.49
N LEU A 10 -46.88 -54.52 61.40
CA LEU A 10 -46.75 -53.07 61.28
C LEU A 10 -45.29 -52.63 61.43
N ASN A 11 -44.58 -53.17 62.41
CA ASN A 11 -43.16 -52.91 62.61
C ASN A 11 -42.30 -53.37 61.43
N ALA A 12 -42.63 -54.50 60.81
CA ALA A 12 -41.99 -54.96 59.59
C ALA A 12 -42.18 -53.96 58.44
N LYS A 13 -43.43 -53.52 58.18
CA LYS A 13 -43.73 -52.53 57.14
C LYS A 13 -43.06 -51.18 57.37
N ILE A 14 -43.00 -50.70 58.62
CA ILE A 14 -42.29 -49.46 58.98
C ILE A 14 -40.79 -49.60 58.70
N THR A 15 -40.20 -50.77 58.99
CA THR A 15 -38.78 -51.03 58.73
C THR A 15 -38.49 -51.06 57.23
N GLU A 16 -39.38 -51.68 56.46
CA GLU A 16 -39.27 -51.75 55.00
C GLU A 16 -39.40 -50.37 54.34
N GLU A 17 -40.35 -49.55 54.79
CA GLU A 17 -40.51 -48.15 54.34
C GLU A 17 -39.30 -47.28 54.71
N LYS A 18 -38.75 -47.43 55.93
CA LYS A 18 -37.52 -46.73 56.33
C LYS A 18 -36.36 -47.08 55.42
N LYS A 19 -36.21 -48.37 55.08
CA LYS A 19 -35.18 -48.83 54.14
C LYS A 19 -35.38 -48.25 52.75
N ALA A 20 -36.61 -48.28 52.23
CA ALA A 20 -36.94 -47.71 50.93
C ALA A 20 -36.63 -46.20 50.85
N ARG A 21 -36.91 -45.44 51.92
CA ARG A 21 -36.56 -44.02 52.01
C ARG A 21 -35.05 -43.79 52.01
N VAL A 22 -34.31 -44.55 52.82
CA VAL A 22 -32.84 -44.45 52.85
C VAL A 22 -32.23 -44.77 51.49
N ASP A 23 -32.72 -45.81 50.81
CA ASP A 23 -32.24 -46.18 49.48
C ASP A 23 -32.59 -45.09 48.43
N ALA A 24 -33.78 -44.49 48.51
CA ALA A 24 -34.17 -43.37 47.64
C ALA A 24 -33.33 -42.10 47.91
N ASP A 25 -33.09 -41.78 49.18
CA ASP A 25 -32.26 -40.63 49.58
C ASP A 25 -30.81 -40.81 49.12
N LYS A 26 -30.27 -42.03 49.18
CA LYS A 26 -28.94 -42.36 48.65
C LYS A 26 -28.87 -42.14 47.14
N VAL A 27 -29.84 -42.65 46.38
CA VAL A 27 -29.90 -42.44 44.92
C VAL A 27 -30.02 -40.94 44.59
N ASN A 28 -30.78 -40.18 45.36
CA ASN A 28 -30.90 -38.73 45.18
C ASN A 28 -29.58 -38.02 45.49
N ALA A 29 -28.88 -38.40 46.55
CA ALA A 29 -27.56 -37.85 46.89
C ALA A 29 -26.50 -38.14 45.81
N ASP A 30 -26.51 -39.37 45.26
CA ASP A 30 -25.60 -39.76 44.17
C ASP A 30 -25.88 -38.93 42.90
N LYS A 31 -27.16 -38.74 42.54
CA LYS A 31 -27.57 -37.86 41.44
C LYS A 31 -27.18 -36.40 41.67
N LEU A 32 -27.34 -35.90 42.89
CA LEU A 32 -26.96 -34.52 43.25
C LEU A 32 -25.45 -34.31 43.08
N THR A 33 -24.65 -35.31 43.46
CA THR A 33 -23.19 -35.30 43.31
C THR A 33 -22.76 -35.30 41.85
N ASP A 34 -23.40 -36.10 41.00
CA ASP A 34 -23.16 -36.11 39.55
C ASP A 34 -23.50 -34.75 38.92
N ILE A 35 -24.68 -34.20 39.24
CA ILE A 35 -25.11 -32.89 38.75
C ILE A 35 -24.13 -31.79 39.18
N THR A 36 -23.72 -31.80 40.44
CA THR A 36 -22.74 -30.82 40.97
C THR A 36 -21.43 -30.88 40.19
N SER A 37 -20.94 -32.09 39.90
CA SER A 37 -19.72 -32.30 39.12
C SER A 37 -19.86 -31.79 37.69
N ARG A 38 -21.00 -32.05 37.05
CA ARG A 38 -21.29 -31.58 35.68
C ARG A 38 -21.44 -30.06 35.62
N VAL A 39 -22.04 -29.45 36.62
CA VAL A 39 -22.16 -27.98 36.74
C VAL A 39 -20.79 -27.34 36.90
N ALA A 40 -19.94 -27.85 37.80
CA ALA A 40 -18.58 -27.35 37.97
C ALA A 40 -17.76 -27.43 36.66
N ASN A 41 -17.87 -28.53 35.92
CA ASN A 41 -17.24 -28.68 34.62
C ASN A 41 -17.79 -27.69 33.57
N ALA A 42 -19.10 -27.46 33.56
CA ALA A 42 -19.73 -26.48 32.68
C ALA A 42 -19.30 -25.04 33.01
N GLU A 43 -19.25 -24.66 34.28
CA GLU A 43 -18.78 -23.36 34.76
C GLU A 43 -17.32 -23.10 34.36
N SER A 44 -16.46 -24.10 34.51
CA SER A 44 -15.07 -24.05 34.05
C SER A 44 -14.99 -23.84 32.54
N THR A 45 -15.78 -24.59 31.76
CA THR A 45 -15.83 -24.46 30.30
C THR A 45 -16.31 -23.07 29.86
N ILE A 46 -17.33 -22.53 30.52
CA ILE A 46 -17.86 -21.18 30.25
C ILE A 46 -16.79 -20.11 30.54
N THR A 47 -16.07 -20.24 31.66
CA THR A 47 -15.00 -19.32 32.05
C THR A 47 -13.87 -19.33 31.01
N ASN A 48 -13.49 -20.51 30.51
CA ASN A 48 -12.50 -20.64 29.44
C ASN A 48 -12.97 -20.00 28.13
N PHE A 49 -14.25 -20.17 27.74
CA PHE A 49 -14.81 -19.51 26.57
C PHE A 49 -14.83 -17.98 26.70
N GLN A 50 -15.17 -17.46 27.87
CA GLN A 50 -15.17 -16.02 28.12
C GLN A 50 -13.75 -15.43 28.05
N SER A 51 -12.74 -16.18 28.52
CA SER A 51 -11.34 -15.74 28.51
C SER A 51 -10.68 -15.84 27.13
N THR A 52 -11.15 -16.72 26.25
CA THR A 52 -10.58 -16.94 24.91
C THR A 52 -11.28 -16.16 23.81
N LYS A 53 -12.51 -15.69 24.05
CA LYS A 53 -13.26 -14.89 23.08
C LYS A 53 -12.77 -13.44 23.09
N ALA A 54 -12.45 -12.93 21.90
CA ALA A 54 -12.19 -11.51 21.70
C ALA A 54 -13.42 -10.66 22.07
N ASN A 55 -13.22 -9.64 22.89
CA ASN A 55 -14.27 -8.70 23.25
C ASN A 55 -14.58 -7.72 22.09
N LYS A 56 -15.68 -6.97 22.20
CA LYS A 56 -16.13 -6.06 21.14
C LYS A 56 -15.04 -5.05 20.71
N SER A 57 -14.25 -4.55 21.65
CA SER A 57 -13.18 -3.59 21.38
C SER A 57 -11.98 -4.23 20.68
N GLU A 58 -11.62 -5.46 21.05
CA GLU A 58 -10.56 -6.23 20.38
C GLU A 58 -10.96 -6.57 18.93
N VAL A 59 -12.21 -7.01 18.72
CA VAL A 59 -12.75 -7.27 17.38
C VAL A 59 -12.74 -5.99 16.52
N ALA A 60 -13.18 -4.86 17.09
CA ALA A 60 -13.15 -3.58 16.39
C ALA A 60 -11.72 -3.13 16.04
N SER A 61 -10.76 -3.31 16.95
CA SER A 61 -9.35 -2.96 16.73
C SER A 61 -8.70 -3.83 15.65
N LEU A 62 -9.01 -5.14 15.63
CA LEU A 62 -8.54 -6.07 14.61
C LEU A 62 -9.12 -5.71 13.24
N ALA A 63 -10.41 -5.39 13.18
CA ALA A 63 -11.08 -4.95 11.97
C ALA A 63 -10.50 -3.62 11.45
N GLN A 64 -10.30 -2.63 12.32
CA GLN A 64 -9.69 -1.35 11.99
C GLN A 64 -8.27 -1.53 11.43
N SER A 65 -7.46 -2.36 12.08
CA SER A 65 -6.08 -2.63 11.64
C SER A 65 -6.06 -3.29 10.26
N SER A 66 -6.94 -4.26 10.03
CA SER A 66 -7.07 -4.96 8.74
C SER A 66 -7.53 -4.00 7.63
N LEU A 67 -8.55 -3.20 7.90
CA LEU A 67 -9.05 -2.18 6.96
C LEU A 67 -7.99 -1.13 6.63
N GLN A 68 -7.23 -0.68 7.64
CA GLN A 68 -6.15 0.28 7.43
C GLN A 68 -5.04 -0.31 6.53
N ALA A 69 -4.71 -1.59 6.70
CA ALA A 69 -3.72 -2.26 5.86
C ALA A 69 -4.19 -2.35 4.40
N VAL A 70 -5.45 -2.71 4.16
CA VAL A 70 -6.07 -2.74 2.83
C VAL A 70 -6.05 -1.36 2.20
N TRP A 71 -6.54 -0.33 2.91
CA TRP A 71 -6.56 1.03 2.38
C TRP A 71 -5.19 1.59 2.04
N LYS A 72 -4.16 1.31 2.86
CA LYS A 72 -2.78 1.71 2.56
C LYS A 72 -2.27 1.02 1.29
N ALA A 73 -2.55 -0.26 1.11
CA ALA A 73 -2.16 -1.00 -0.08
C ALA A 73 -2.87 -0.47 -1.33
N ASP A 74 -4.18 -0.27 -1.26
CA ASP A 74 -4.99 0.25 -2.37
C ASP A 74 -4.59 1.67 -2.75
N ALA A 75 -4.41 2.55 -1.78
CA ALA A 75 -3.96 3.92 -2.02
C ALA A 75 -2.58 3.95 -2.67
N LYS A 76 -1.65 3.11 -2.20
CA LYS A 76 -0.32 2.99 -2.81
C LYS A 76 -0.42 2.48 -4.25
N SER A 77 -1.22 1.45 -4.50
CA SER A 77 -1.42 0.90 -5.84
C SER A 77 -2.06 1.92 -6.79
N ALA A 78 -3.08 2.64 -6.33
CA ALA A 78 -3.70 3.71 -7.08
C ALA A 78 -2.68 4.80 -7.43
N VAL A 79 -1.91 5.29 -6.45
CA VAL A 79 -0.85 6.28 -6.66
C VAL A 79 0.23 5.78 -7.63
N ASP A 80 0.67 4.52 -7.49
CA ASP A 80 1.68 3.92 -8.38
C ASP A 80 1.15 3.72 -9.81
N SER A 81 -0.17 3.52 -9.97
CA SER A 81 -0.84 3.32 -11.27
C SER A 81 -1.13 4.62 -12.03
N LEU A 82 -1.07 5.78 -11.36
CA LEU A 82 -1.29 7.08 -11.99
C LEU A 82 -0.21 7.35 -13.05
N SER A 83 -0.54 7.11 -14.33
CA SER A 83 0.31 7.41 -15.48
C SER A 83 0.14 8.88 -15.91
N ILE A 84 0.50 9.78 -15.00
CA ILE A 84 0.71 11.19 -15.31
C ILE A 84 2.09 11.24 -15.96
N GLY A 85 2.16 11.51 -17.26
CA GLY A 85 3.37 11.36 -18.09
C GLY A 85 4.65 11.71 -17.33
N ALA A 86 5.42 10.67 -16.97
CA ALA A 86 6.61 10.72 -16.12
C ALA A 86 6.44 11.56 -14.83
N ARG A 87 6.20 10.92 -13.67
CA ARG A 87 6.32 11.50 -12.30
C ARG A 87 6.96 12.89 -12.31
N ASN A 88 6.14 13.93 -12.42
CA ASN A 88 6.66 15.29 -12.40
C ASN A 88 6.80 15.65 -10.92
N LEU A 89 7.93 15.24 -10.32
CA LEU A 89 8.26 15.51 -8.92
C LEU A 89 8.54 17.00 -8.66
N LEU A 90 8.51 17.83 -9.72
CA LEU A 90 8.51 19.28 -9.59
C LEU A 90 7.18 19.71 -8.96
N ILE A 91 7.25 20.08 -7.68
CA ILE A 91 6.13 20.63 -6.91
C ILE A 91 5.66 21.92 -7.62
N ASP A 92 4.35 22.12 -7.74
CA ASP A 92 3.73 23.29 -8.38
C ASP A 92 4.16 23.51 -9.85
N SER A 93 4.16 22.48 -10.69
CA SER A 93 4.55 22.60 -12.11
C SER A 93 3.37 22.91 -13.05
N THR A 94 3.53 23.96 -13.87
CA THR A 94 2.72 24.22 -15.07
C THR A 94 3.56 23.96 -16.32
N TYR A 95 3.42 22.75 -16.86
CA TYR A 95 4.15 22.28 -18.04
C TYR A 95 3.37 22.63 -19.31
N ASN A 96 3.70 23.72 -20.00
CA ASN A 96 3.04 24.04 -21.29
C ASN A 96 3.93 24.73 -22.33
N GLN A 97 5.17 25.13 -21.99
CA GLN A 97 5.99 25.93 -22.89
C GLN A 97 7.39 25.34 -23.12
N HIS A 98 7.82 25.39 -24.37
CA HIS A 98 9.20 25.14 -24.76
C HIS A 98 9.71 26.30 -25.59
N ILE A 99 10.99 26.58 -25.43
CA ILE A 99 11.69 27.68 -26.07
C ILE A 99 12.84 27.08 -26.88
N ASN A 100 13.08 27.65 -28.05
CA ASN A 100 14.26 27.33 -28.84
C ASN A 100 15.46 28.08 -28.26
N TYR A 101 16.45 27.34 -27.73
CA TYR A 101 17.66 27.93 -27.16
C TYR A 101 18.41 28.82 -28.16
N ASN A 102 18.40 28.42 -29.44
CA ASN A 102 19.10 29.15 -30.49
C ASN A 102 18.34 29.03 -31.82
N THR A 103 17.50 30.03 -32.09
CA THR A 103 16.66 30.13 -33.30
C THR A 103 17.46 30.29 -34.59
N LYS A 104 18.71 30.74 -34.51
CA LYS A 104 19.59 30.88 -35.68
C LYS A 104 20.23 29.56 -36.11
N MET A 105 20.40 28.62 -35.17
CA MET A 105 21.04 27.31 -35.43
C MET A 105 20.04 26.17 -35.57
N SER A 106 18.81 26.37 -35.10
CA SER A 106 17.83 25.30 -35.03
C SER A 106 16.42 25.79 -35.19
N SER A 107 15.56 24.89 -35.63
CA SER A 107 14.11 25.06 -35.65
C SER A 107 13.46 24.01 -34.76
N ILE A 108 12.31 24.36 -34.16
CA ILE A 108 11.51 23.42 -33.38
C ILE A 108 10.18 23.19 -34.10
N THR A 109 9.82 21.93 -34.27
CA THR A 109 8.52 21.52 -34.80
C THR A 109 7.80 20.61 -33.80
N ARG A 110 6.48 20.77 -33.71
CA ARG A 110 5.60 19.93 -32.87
C ARG A 110 4.85 18.93 -33.75
N THR A 111 4.76 17.69 -33.28
CA THR A 111 3.86 16.68 -33.87
C THR A 111 3.29 15.80 -32.77
N VAL A 112 2.36 14.91 -33.11
CA VAL A 112 1.76 13.94 -32.17
C VAL A 112 2.04 12.55 -32.69
N TYR A 113 2.47 11.64 -31.82
CA TYR A 113 2.65 10.23 -32.14
C TYR A 113 2.05 9.37 -31.03
N ARG A 114 1.09 8.53 -31.39
CA ARG A 114 0.35 7.64 -30.46
C ARG A 114 -0.21 8.40 -29.24
N GLY A 115 -0.84 9.55 -29.49
CA GLY A 115 -1.43 10.40 -28.45
C GLY A 115 -0.42 11.21 -27.62
N ASN A 116 0.88 11.06 -27.84
CA ASN A 116 1.92 11.81 -27.13
C ASN A 116 2.49 12.94 -27.99
N MET A 117 2.71 14.11 -27.39
CA MET A 117 3.40 15.21 -28.06
C MET A 117 4.87 14.85 -28.30
N LEU A 118 5.32 15.00 -29.54
CA LEU A 118 6.72 14.93 -29.94
C LEU A 118 7.22 16.32 -30.29
N ILE A 119 8.38 16.68 -29.75
CA ILE A 119 9.10 17.90 -30.08
C ILE A 119 10.32 17.49 -30.91
N ARG A 120 10.43 18.03 -32.12
CA ARG A 120 11.57 17.81 -33.00
C ARG A 120 12.45 19.04 -33.03
N LEU A 121 13.75 18.86 -32.80
CA LEU A 121 14.78 19.87 -33.04
C LEU A 121 15.44 19.58 -34.39
N GLY A 122 15.28 20.49 -35.35
CA GLY A 122 15.96 20.44 -36.65
C GLY A 122 17.16 21.38 -36.67
N MET A 123 18.34 20.89 -37.06
CA MET A 123 19.53 21.73 -37.23
C MET A 123 19.45 22.50 -38.55
N LEU A 124 19.69 23.81 -38.51
CA LEU A 124 19.77 24.68 -39.69
C LEU A 124 21.22 24.88 -40.18
N GLY A 125 22.21 24.44 -39.39
CA GLY A 125 23.64 24.62 -39.64
C GLY A 125 24.30 25.61 -38.66
N GLY A 126 25.62 25.79 -38.79
CA GLY A 126 26.43 26.69 -37.95
C GLY A 126 27.29 25.99 -36.89
N ALA A 127 28.19 26.74 -36.25
CA ALA A 127 29.04 26.27 -35.14
C ALA A 127 28.51 26.82 -33.80
N GLY A 128 28.26 25.95 -32.82
CA GLY A 128 27.69 26.34 -31.53
C GLY A 128 26.73 25.31 -30.94
N VAL A 129 25.98 25.71 -29.91
CA VAL A 129 25.03 24.87 -29.18
C VAL A 129 23.60 25.21 -29.61
N ALA A 130 22.81 24.16 -29.88
CA ALA A 130 21.38 24.23 -30.11
C ALA A 130 20.65 23.29 -29.17
N GLY A 131 19.42 23.63 -28.81
CA GLY A 131 18.68 22.87 -27.82
C GLY A 131 17.26 23.37 -27.59
N ILE A 132 16.53 22.61 -26.79
CA ILE A 132 15.20 22.94 -26.32
C ILE A 132 15.33 23.33 -24.85
N VAL A 133 14.87 24.53 -24.50
CA VAL A 133 14.69 24.92 -23.10
C VAL A 133 13.24 24.69 -22.75
N GLN A 134 13.01 24.03 -21.63
CA GLN A 134 11.69 23.88 -21.07
C GLN A 134 11.65 24.69 -19.78
N ALA A 135 10.82 25.73 -19.79
CA ALA A 135 10.60 26.58 -18.63
C ALA A 135 9.14 26.42 -18.19
N PRO A 136 8.85 26.33 -16.89
CA PRO A 136 7.48 26.34 -16.41
C PRO A 136 6.84 27.69 -16.75
N ALA A 137 5.53 27.70 -17.06
CA ALA A 137 4.83 28.92 -17.46
C ALA A 137 4.83 29.99 -16.35
N ALA A 138 4.88 29.53 -15.10
CA ALA A 138 5.18 30.34 -13.92
C ALA A 138 6.38 29.72 -13.18
N GLN A 139 7.31 30.55 -12.66
CA GLN A 139 8.50 30.11 -11.91
C GLN A 139 8.17 29.58 -10.50
N VAL A 140 7.13 28.77 -10.39
CA VAL A 140 6.64 28.18 -9.14
C VAL A 140 7.24 26.79 -8.88
N SER A 141 7.82 26.16 -9.91
CA SER A 141 8.52 24.88 -9.77
C SER A 141 9.84 25.03 -9.04
N ASN A 142 10.03 24.29 -7.95
CA ASN A 142 11.22 24.35 -7.12
C ASN A 142 11.81 22.97 -6.85
N ILE A 143 13.15 22.90 -6.82
CA ILE A 143 13.93 21.76 -6.34
C ILE A 143 14.27 22.02 -4.87
N ARG A 144 13.93 21.10 -3.98
CA ARG A 144 14.17 21.21 -2.54
C ARG A 144 15.39 20.39 -2.13
N GLN A 145 16.17 20.95 -1.21
CA GLN A 145 17.33 20.26 -0.65
C GLN A 145 16.90 18.93 0.00
N GLY A 146 17.71 17.88 -0.20
CA GLY A 146 17.47 16.55 0.39
C GLY A 146 16.37 15.73 -0.29
N GLN A 147 15.77 16.22 -1.37
CA GLN A 147 14.77 15.48 -2.14
C GLN A 147 15.38 14.83 -3.39
N GLU A 148 14.91 13.62 -3.70
CA GLU A 148 15.33 12.89 -4.90
C GLU A 148 14.35 13.16 -6.06
N TYR A 149 14.89 13.52 -7.22
CA TYR A 149 14.11 13.85 -8.41
C TYR A 149 14.54 12.98 -9.59
N THR A 150 13.56 12.46 -10.33
CA THR A 150 13.80 11.66 -11.53
C THR A 150 13.39 12.47 -12.76
N LEU A 151 14.34 12.82 -13.63
CA LEU A 151 14.05 13.26 -14.98
C LEU A 151 13.95 12.03 -15.89
N SER A 152 12.84 11.89 -16.59
CA SER A 152 12.64 10.86 -17.60
C SER A 152 12.22 11.48 -18.92
N LEU A 153 12.93 11.13 -19.98
CA LEU A 153 12.67 11.61 -21.34
C LEU A 153 12.91 10.49 -22.34
N ASN A 154 12.09 10.47 -23.39
CA ASN A 154 12.28 9.59 -24.54
C ASN A 154 12.92 10.41 -25.65
N VAL A 155 14.15 10.07 -26.04
CA VAL A 155 14.88 10.79 -27.08
C VAL A 155 15.32 9.86 -28.19
N GLN A 156 15.30 10.40 -29.40
CA GLN A 156 15.71 9.74 -30.61
C GLN A 156 16.38 10.78 -31.52
N GLY A 157 17.36 10.36 -32.32
CA GLY A 157 17.83 11.18 -33.44
C GLY A 157 18.28 10.37 -34.64
N THR A 158 18.88 11.06 -35.61
CA THR A 158 19.38 10.49 -36.88
C THR A 158 20.78 9.91 -36.70
N ALA A 159 21.31 9.19 -37.69
CA ALA A 159 22.66 8.59 -37.62
C ALA A 159 23.76 9.60 -37.24
N GLY A 160 23.62 10.87 -37.63
CA GLY A 160 24.54 11.94 -37.22
C GLY A 160 24.53 12.26 -35.71
N ILE A 161 23.40 12.03 -35.03
CA ILE A 161 23.29 12.23 -33.57
C ILE A 161 24.10 11.21 -32.78
N GLN A 162 24.37 10.02 -33.34
CA GLN A 162 25.14 8.98 -32.62
C GLN A 162 26.57 9.44 -32.30
N LYS A 163 27.12 10.36 -33.10
CA LYS A 163 28.46 10.94 -32.87
C LYS A 163 28.48 12.03 -31.80
N THR A 164 27.33 12.63 -31.48
CA THR A 164 27.24 13.81 -30.59
C THR A 164 26.20 13.67 -29.47
N GLY A 165 25.47 12.57 -29.36
CA GLY A 165 24.45 12.30 -28.33
C GLY A 165 23.52 13.48 -27.98
N LEU A 166 22.97 13.45 -26.76
CA LEU A 166 22.68 14.68 -26.02
C LEU A 166 23.95 15.01 -25.22
N ASN A 167 24.83 15.83 -25.80
CA ASN A 167 26.11 16.19 -25.18
C ASN A 167 25.96 16.96 -23.85
N TYR A 168 24.84 17.66 -23.70
CA TYR A 168 24.60 18.57 -22.58
C TYR A 168 23.14 18.52 -22.15
N VAL A 169 22.89 18.04 -20.93
CA VAL A 169 21.62 18.25 -20.23
C VAL A 169 21.95 19.08 -18.99
N PHE A 170 21.25 20.19 -18.81
CA PHE A 170 21.45 21.08 -17.67
C PHE A 170 20.14 21.26 -16.89
N LEU A 171 20.25 21.31 -15.57
CA LEU A 171 19.25 21.97 -14.73
C LEU A 171 19.62 23.45 -14.67
N MET A 172 18.83 24.28 -15.33
CA MET A 172 19.02 25.73 -15.34
C MET A 172 18.46 26.32 -14.06
N ARG A 173 19.28 27.09 -13.34
CA ARG A 173 18.90 27.74 -12.09
C ARG A 173 18.80 29.25 -12.28
N ALA A 174 17.88 29.89 -11.56
CA ALA A 174 17.67 31.33 -11.65
C ALA A 174 18.90 32.15 -11.19
N ASP A 175 19.72 31.58 -10.29
CA ASP A 175 20.96 32.17 -9.80
C ASP A 175 22.15 31.98 -10.76
N GLY A 176 21.94 31.34 -11.91
CA GLY A 176 22.99 31.07 -12.90
C GLY A 176 23.91 29.89 -12.57
N ALA A 177 23.78 29.26 -11.40
CA ALA A 177 24.61 28.13 -10.98
C ALA A 177 24.17 26.80 -11.62
N ASN A 178 24.04 26.78 -12.95
CA ASN A 178 23.48 25.65 -13.70
C ASN A 178 24.21 24.33 -13.41
N GLN A 179 23.44 23.26 -13.15
CA GLN A 179 24.01 21.93 -12.88
C GLN A 179 24.01 21.09 -14.16
N ARG A 180 25.19 20.64 -14.58
CA ARG A 180 25.33 19.69 -15.69
C ARG A 180 24.95 18.29 -15.22
N LEU A 181 24.03 17.65 -15.93
CA LEU A 181 23.67 16.25 -15.73
C LEU A 181 24.56 15.33 -16.57
N ALA A 182 24.56 14.04 -16.23
CA ALA A 182 25.31 13.02 -16.97
C ALA A 182 24.94 12.99 -18.46
N THR A 183 25.94 12.77 -19.33
CA THR A 183 25.75 12.64 -20.77
C THR A 183 24.84 11.46 -21.09
N ILE A 184 23.91 11.65 -22.02
CA ILE A 184 22.94 10.63 -22.42
C ILE A 184 23.30 10.08 -23.81
N PRO A 185 23.64 8.79 -23.93
CA PRO A 185 23.85 8.17 -25.23
C PRO A 185 22.52 8.06 -25.98
N VAL A 186 22.44 8.62 -27.18
CA VAL A 186 21.25 8.54 -28.04
C VAL A 186 21.52 7.54 -29.16
N ILE A 187 20.68 6.50 -29.23
CA ILE A 187 20.71 5.48 -30.28
C ILE A 187 19.78 5.90 -31.41
N ALA A 188 20.24 5.80 -32.66
CA ALA A 188 19.43 6.09 -33.84
C ALA A 188 18.49 4.91 -34.17
N SER A 189 17.44 4.71 -33.36
CA SER A 189 16.39 3.75 -33.69
C SER A 189 15.02 4.17 -33.16
N LEU A 190 14.00 4.09 -34.02
CA LEU A 190 12.59 4.25 -33.64
C LEU A 190 12.06 3.10 -32.77
N LEU A 191 12.71 1.94 -32.86
CA LEU A 191 12.30 0.70 -32.18
C LEU A 191 12.93 0.56 -30.79
N ASN A 192 14.07 1.23 -30.55
CA ASN A 192 14.81 1.17 -29.28
C ASN A 192 14.93 2.57 -28.67
N ARG A 193 13.86 3.04 -28.03
CA ARG A 193 13.88 4.30 -27.27
C ARG A 193 14.58 4.05 -25.92
N PRO A 194 15.71 4.70 -25.63
CA PRO A 194 16.32 4.58 -24.30
C PRO A 194 15.39 5.22 -23.26
N LYS A 195 15.01 4.44 -22.25
CA LYS A 195 14.32 4.94 -21.05
C LYS A 195 15.38 5.32 -20.02
N ILE A 196 15.24 6.51 -19.44
CA ILE A 196 16.17 7.00 -18.42
C ILE A 196 15.40 7.34 -17.16
N ALA A 197 15.88 6.82 -16.04
CA ALA A 197 15.51 7.26 -14.71
C ALA A 197 16.79 7.80 -14.06
N LEU A 198 16.78 9.08 -13.68
CA LEU A 198 17.83 9.60 -12.82
C LEU A 198 17.62 9.09 -11.39
N GLY A 199 18.67 8.53 -10.81
CA GLY A 199 18.81 8.34 -9.36
C GLY A 199 19.48 9.55 -8.71
N LYS A 200 19.33 9.65 -7.38
CA LYS A 200 19.84 10.68 -6.44
C LYS A 200 20.71 11.78 -7.04
N MET A 201 20.18 13.01 -7.00
CA MET A 201 20.98 14.20 -7.31
C MET A 201 21.98 14.46 -6.18
N PRO A 202 23.28 14.66 -6.49
CA PRO A 202 24.27 15.08 -5.51
C PRO A 202 24.03 16.54 -5.10
N VAL A 203 24.47 16.82 -3.88
CA VAL A 203 24.36 18.06 -3.09
C VAL A 203 24.87 19.29 -3.84
#